data_AF-A0A968FAY5-F1
#
_entry.id   AF-A0A968FAY5-F1
#
_cell.length_a   1.000
_cell.length_b   1.000
_cell.length_c   1.000
_cell.angle_alpha   90.00
_cell.angle_beta   90.00
_cell.angle_gamma   90.00
#
_symmetry.space_group_name_H-M   'P 1'
#
loop_
_entity.id
_entity.type
_entity.pdbx_description
1 polymer ?
#
loop_
_entity_poly.entity_id
_entity_poly.type
_entity_poly.pdbx_seq_one_letter_code
_entity_poly.pdbx_strand_id
1 'polypeptide(L)'
;MYSALKQINTNDVNIMTAEDPVEFNFDGINQVAVRSDIGLTFAASLRSFLRQDPDIIMVGEIRDTETAEIAIRAALTGHLVFSTIHTND
;
A
#
# COMPACT_ATOMS: atom_id res chain seq x y z
N MET A 1 -8.28 -9.31 0.01
CA MET A 1 -7.00 -8.62 -0.28
C MET A 1 -5.80 -9.42 0.27
N TYR A 2 -5.73 -9.68 1.58
CA TYR A 2 -4.63 -10.46 2.18
C TYR A 2 -4.35 -11.83 1.53
N SER A 3 -5.38 -12.57 1.10
CA SER A 3 -5.16 -13.85 0.38
C SER A 3 -4.40 -13.68 -0.93
N ALA A 4 -4.64 -12.57 -1.65
CA ALA A 4 -3.92 -12.25 -2.88
C ALA A 4 -2.47 -11.86 -2.57
N LEU A 5 -2.24 -11.03 -1.54
CA LEU A 5 -0.90 -10.69 -1.07
C LEU A 5 -0.11 -11.94 -0.67
N LYS A 6 -0.73 -12.86 0.08
CA LYS A 6 -0.12 -14.13 0.46
C LYS A 6 0.26 -14.99 -0.75
N GLN A 7 -0.55 -14.99 -1.79
CA GLN A 7 -0.30 -15.77 -3.00
C GLN A 7 0.86 -15.25 -3.83
N ILE A 8 1.09 -13.93 -3.82
CA ILE A 8 2.16 -13.27 -4.58
C ILE A 8 3.40 -12.97 -3.75
N ASN A 9 3.38 -13.23 -2.44
CA ASN A 9 4.53 -13.06 -1.54
C ASN A 9 5.59 -14.14 -1.84
N THR A 10 6.56 -13.77 -2.67
CA THR A 10 7.75 -14.58 -2.98
C THR A 10 9.01 -13.80 -2.63
N ASN A 11 10.15 -14.49 -2.48
CA ASN A 11 11.42 -13.85 -2.14
C ASN A 11 11.95 -12.90 -3.24
N ASP A 12 11.38 -12.98 -4.45
CA ASP A 12 11.83 -12.22 -5.62
C ASP A 12 11.06 -10.90 -5.80
N VAL A 13 10.06 -10.63 -4.95
CA VAL A 13 9.24 -9.42 -5.04
C VAL A 13 9.24 -8.65 -3.72
N ASN A 14 9.44 -7.34 -3.81
CA ASN A 14 9.39 -6.43 -2.69
C ASN A 14 7.96 -5.87 -2.52
N ILE A 15 7.28 -6.31 -1.45
CA ILE A 15 5.90 -5.91 -1.15
C ILE A 15 5.87 -4.93 0.02
N MET A 16 5.18 -3.80 -0.17
CA MET A 16 4.97 -2.78 0.86
C MET A 16 3.50 -2.43 1.03
N THR A 17 3.04 -2.28 2.27
CA THR A 17 1.65 -1.97 2.58
C THR A 17 1.51 -0.80 3.54
N ALA A 18 0.51 0.05 3.32
CA ALA A 18 0.06 1.08 4.26
C ALA A 18 -1.37 0.76 4.70
N GLU A 19 -1.61 0.59 5.99
CA GLU A 19 -2.85 0.03 6.55
C GLU A 19 -3.33 0.79 7.79
N ASP A 20 -4.64 0.82 8.07
CA ASP A 20 -5.24 1.53 9.21
C ASP A 20 -6.37 0.71 9.85
N PRO A 21 -6.09 -0.21 10.79
CA PRO A 21 -4.78 -0.71 11.23
C PRO A 21 -4.29 -1.91 10.39
N VAL A 22 -3.12 -2.48 10.75
CA VAL A 22 -2.66 -3.77 10.21
C VAL A 22 -3.43 -4.91 10.89
N GLU A 23 -4.22 -5.67 10.12
CA GLU A 23 -5.06 -6.75 10.66
C GLU A 23 -4.27 -8.04 10.92
N PHE A 24 -3.31 -8.36 10.05
CA PHE A 24 -2.48 -9.56 10.13
C PHE A 24 -1.04 -9.24 9.71
N ASN A 25 -0.08 -9.79 10.45
CA ASN A 25 1.34 -9.68 10.13
C ASN A 25 1.77 -10.81 9.17
N PHE A 26 2.44 -10.45 8.08
CA PHE A 26 3.02 -11.35 7.09
C PHE A 26 4.53 -11.26 7.12
N ASP A 27 5.18 -12.41 7.30
CA ASP A 27 6.61 -12.52 7.06
C ASP A 27 6.94 -12.25 5.58
N GLY A 28 8.02 -11.50 5.34
CA GLY A 28 8.43 -11.07 4.00
C GLY A 28 7.69 -9.86 3.42
N ILE A 29 6.70 -9.27 4.12
CA ILE A 29 6.00 -8.06 3.68
C ILE A 29 6.28 -6.90 4.63
N ASN A 30 6.66 -5.74 4.07
CA ASN A 30 6.83 -4.52 4.85
C ASN A 30 5.48 -3.85 5.09
N GLN A 31 4.93 -4.01 6.29
CA GLN A 31 3.60 -3.47 6.65
C GLN A 31 3.71 -2.25 7.56
N VAL A 32 3.18 -1.12 7.11
CA VAL A 32 3.16 0.14 7.85
C VAL A 32 1.74 0.44 8.32
N ALA A 33 1.56 0.55 9.64
CA ALA A 33 0.34 1.08 10.22
C ALA A 33 0.32 2.62 10.12
N VAL A 34 -0.76 3.18 9.59
CA VAL A 34 -1.01 4.62 9.52
C VAL A 34 -1.12 5.18 10.94
N ARG A 35 -0.50 6.34 11.14
CA ARG A 35 -0.50 7.09 12.40
C ARG A 35 -0.68 8.57 12.12
N SER A 36 -1.93 8.96 11.90
CA SER A 36 -2.33 10.32 11.54
C SER A 36 -1.95 11.35 12.62
N ASP A 37 -1.86 10.93 13.89
CA ASP A 37 -1.44 11.74 15.05
C ASP A 37 -0.01 12.28 14.92
N ILE A 38 0.87 11.57 14.21
CA ILE A 38 2.26 11.96 13.96
C ILE A 38 2.54 12.29 12.49
N GLY A 39 1.50 12.44 11.67
CA GLY A 39 1.62 12.76 10.25
C GLY A 39 2.04 11.58 9.35
N LEU A 40 2.04 10.34 9.86
CA LEU A 40 2.28 9.14 9.05
C LEU A 40 0.97 8.72 8.38
N THR A 41 0.58 9.44 7.32
CA THR A 41 -0.67 9.20 6.56
C THR A 41 -0.48 8.17 5.45
N PHE A 42 -1.57 7.76 4.78
CA PHE A 42 -1.51 6.95 3.56
C PHE A 42 -0.63 7.60 2.50
N ALA A 43 -0.91 8.86 2.13
CA ALA A 43 -0.09 9.60 1.17
C ALA A 43 1.38 9.68 1.57
N ALA A 44 1.69 9.97 2.85
CA ALA A 44 3.07 10.04 3.33
C ALA A 44 3.81 8.70 3.23
N SER A 45 3.12 7.61 3.56
CA SER A 45 3.63 6.23 3.44
C SER A 45 3.86 5.87 1.97
N LEU A 46 2.90 6.17 1.10
CA LEU A 46 2.97 5.89 -0.34
C LEU A 46 4.14 6.60 -1.03
N ARG A 47 4.37 7.89 -0.71
CA ARG A 47 5.55 8.61 -1.21
C ARG A 47 6.84 7.95 -0.73
N SER A 48 6.84 7.39 0.46
CA SER A 48 8.02 6.74 1.05
C SER A 48 8.30 5.39 0.42
N PHE A 49 7.28 4.59 0.12
CA PHE A 49 7.43 3.33 -0.60
C PHE A 49 8.09 3.51 -1.96
N LEU A 50 7.73 4.54 -2.72
CA LEU A 50 8.35 4.83 -4.02
C LEU A 50 9.87 5.11 -3.96
N ARG A 51 10.45 5.31 -2.77
CA ARG A 51 11.90 5.46 -2.56
C ARG A 51 12.56 4.18 -2.03
N GLN A 52 11.82 3.08 -1.94
CA GLN A 52 12.27 1.81 -1.39
C GLN A 52 12.29 0.69 -2.44
N ASP A 53 12.21 1.04 -3.72
CA ASP A 53 12.23 0.10 -4.85
C ASP A 53 11.20 -1.04 -4.71
N PRO A 54 9.89 -0.73 -4.52
CA PRO A 54 8.87 -1.75 -4.35
C PRO A 54 8.46 -2.32 -5.71
N ASP A 55 8.11 -3.60 -5.76
CA ASP A 55 7.44 -4.19 -6.92
C ASP A 55 5.91 -4.04 -6.79
N ILE A 56 5.42 -4.25 -5.57
CA ILE A 56 4.00 -4.30 -5.25
C ILE A 56 3.72 -3.36 -4.08
N ILE A 57 2.72 -2.50 -4.25
CA ILE A 57 2.25 -1.56 -3.25
C ILE A 57 0.80 -1.87 -2.91
N MET A 58 0.47 -1.92 -1.61
CA MET A 58 -0.90 -1.99 -1.14
C MET A 58 -1.23 -0.78 -0.27
N VAL A 59 -2.36 -0.15 -0.54
CA VAL A 59 -2.95 0.90 0.29
C VAL A 59 -4.26 0.36 0.84
N GLY A 60 -4.47 0.42 2.15
CA GLY A 60 -5.69 -0.09 2.76
C GLY A 60 -6.94 0.42 2.04
N GLU A 61 -6.97 1.73 1.80
CA GLU A 61 -8.02 2.40 1.03
C GLU A 61 -7.54 3.75 0.48
N ILE A 62 -8.25 4.26 -0.54
CA ILE A 62 -8.06 5.61 -1.08
C ILE A 62 -9.22 6.49 -0.60
N ARG A 63 -8.96 7.37 0.37
CA ARG A 63 -9.94 8.31 0.95
C ARG A 63 -9.89 9.71 0.36
N ASP A 64 -8.76 10.09 -0.23
CA ASP A 64 -8.49 11.45 -0.71
C ASP A 64 -7.79 11.44 -2.07
N THR A 65 -7.90 12.57 -2.78
CA THR A 65 -7.33 12.76 -4.11
C THR A 65 -5.81 12.66 -4.12
N GLU A 66 -5.15 13.09 -3.05
CA GLU A 66 -3.68 13.03 -2.98
C GLU A 66 -3.17 11.59 -3.00
N THR A 67 -3.76 10.73 -2.16
CA THR A 67 -3.45 9.29 -2.12
C THR A 67 -3.78 8.64 -3.46
N ALA A 68 -4.92 9.00 -4.07
CA ALA A 68 -5.32 8.51 -5.39
C ALA A 68 -4.29 8.88 -6.48
N GLU A 69 -3.87 10.14 -6.54
CA GLU A 69 -2.89 10.62 -7.52
C GLU A 69 -1.55 9.89 -7.41
N ILE A 70 -1.07 9.70 -6.18
CA ILE A 70 0.20 9.00 -5.94
C ILE A 70 0.08 7.52 -6.32
N ALA A 71 -1.03 6.87 -5.97
CA ALA A 71 -1.30 5.48 -6.34
C ALA A 71 -1.35 5.29 -7.87
N ILE A 72 -2.03 6.19 -8.59
CA ILE A 72 -2.09 6.16 -10.05
C ILE A 72 -0.70 6.37 -10.66
N ARG A 73 0.09 7.33 -10.15
CA ARG A 73 1.46 7.55 -10.62
C ARG A 73 2.36 6.33 -10.37
N ALA A 74 2.22 5.67 -9.23
CA ALA A 74 2.92 4.42 -8.94
C ALA A 74 2.56 3.34 -9.97
N ALA A 75 1.27 3.14 -10.24
CA ALA A 75 0.80 2.19 -11.25
C ALA A 75 1.34 2.48 -12.66
N LEU A 76 1.36 3.75 -13.06
CA LEU A 76 1.87 4.19 -14.36
C LEU A 76 3.40 4.06 -14.51
N THR A 77 4.12 3.85 -13.41
CA THR A 77 5.59 3.72 -13.38
C THR A 77 6.06 2.28 -13.16
N GLY A 78 5.15 1.30 -13.32
CA GLY A 78 5.50 -0.12 -13.32
C GLY A 78 5.21 -0.86 -12.01
N HIS A 79 4.65 -0.19 -11.00
CA HIS A 79 4.31 -0.81 -9.73
C HIS A 79 2.93 -1.47 -9.80
N LEU A 80 2.79 -2.69 -9.28
CA LEU A 80 1.46 -3.27 -9.08
C LEU A 80 0.83 -2.67 -7.82
N VAL A 81 -0.31 -1.99 -7.97
CA VAL A 81 -0.98 -1.29 -6.85
C VAL A 81 -2.32 -1.94 -6.51
N PHE A 82 -2.50 -2.31 -5.24
CA PHE A 82 -3.77 -2.75 -4.67
C PHE A 82 -4.37 -1.67 -3.76
N SER A 83 -5.67 -1.46 -3.82
CA SER A 83 -6.40 -0.62 -2.87
C SER A 83 -7.88 -1.01 -2.79
N THR A 84 -8.59 -0.46 -1.81
CA THR A 84 -10.05 -0.46 -1.76
C THR A 84 -10.62 0.94 -1.89
N ILE A 85 -11.91 1.00 -2.24
CA ILE A 85 -12.73 2.20 -2.16
C ILE A 85 -14.10 1.80 -1.61
N HIS A 86 -14.69 2.63 -0.77
CA HIS A 86 -16.05 2.43 -0.30
C HIS A 86 -17.03 2.95 -1.35
N THR A 87 -17.55 2.03 -2.17
CA THR A 87 -18.67 2.25 -3.10
C THR A 87 -19.89 1.47 -2.62
N ASN A 88 -21.09 1.98 -2.89
CA ASN A 88 -22.36 1.33 -2.54
C ASN A 88 -22.93 0.48 -3.70
N ASP A 89 -22.32 0.57 -4.87
CA ASP A 89 -22.72 -0.11 -6.11
C ASP A 89 -21.67 -1.15 -6.54
#